data_AF-X1PEE4-F1
#
_entry.id   AF-X1PEE4-F1
#
_cell.length_a   1.000
_cell.length_b   1.000
_cell.length_c   1.000
_cell.angle_alpha   90.00
_cell.angle_beta   90.00
_cell.angle_gamma   90.00
#
_symmetry.space_group_name_H-M   'P 1'
#
loop_
_entity.id
_entity.type
_entity.pdbx_description
1 polymer ?
#
loop_
_entity_poly.entity_id
_entity_poly.type
_entity_poly.pdbx_seq_one_letter_code
_entity_poly.pdbx_strand_id
1 'polypeptide(L)'
;VGLIAQPLGGIMGDRISKIKIIFLSLAAISILLFLFYLILMPMMQQTILNYGALVVFLVVIGFCIFITFPIGMALSAELASGERVGSAVGAVFGGEMIISALTIPGLGYIIDTYGFRTGFGFLGMLAGARAIVTGLYHIGSKRNNLKSVKGL
;
A
#
# COMPACT_ATOMS: atom_id res chain seq x y z
N VAL A 1 0.35 -12.95 9.43
CA VAL A 1 1.10 -12.18 8.39
C VAL A 1 1.75 -10.93 8.96
N GLY A 2 1.02 -10.03 9.64
CA GLY A 2 1.57 -8.80 10.22
C GLY A 2 2.75 -9.00 11.17
N LEU A 3 2.70 -10.03 12.02
CA LEU A 3 3.76 -10.42 12.96
C LEU A 3 5.13 -10.67 12.30
N ILE A 4 5.14 -11.05 11.02
CA ILE A 4 6.37 -11.29 10.23
C ILE A 4 6.68 -10.08 9.35
N ALA A 5 5.66 -9.53 8.70
CA ALA A 5 5.82 -8.42 7.76
C ALA A 5 6.33 -7.14 8.43
N GLN A 6 5.91 -6.86 9.66
CA GLN A 6 6.28 -5.63 10.36
C GLN A 6 7.76 -5.61 10.76
N PRO A 7 8.33 -6.62 11.46
CA PRO A 7 9.78 -6.66 11.72
C PRO A 7 10.61 -6.65 10.46
N LEU A 8 10.20 -7.41 9.44
CA LEU A 8 10.91 -7.49 8.17
C LEU A 8 10.89 -6.14 7.44
N GLY A 9 9.76 -5.42 7.47
CA GLY A 9 9.65 -4.07 6.94
C GLY A 9 10.60 -3.08 7.62
N GLY A 10 10.76 -3.19 8.95
CA GLY A 10 11.75 -2.41 9.69
C GLY A 10 13.18 -2.67 9.19
N ILE A 11 13.59 -3.94 9.17
CA ILE A 11 14.95 -4.33 8.72
C ILE A 11 15.21 -3.92 7.26
N MET A 12 14.22 -4.09 6.38
CA MET A 12 14.34 -3.68 4.98
C MET A 12 14.40 -2.16 4.82
N GLY A 13 13.63 -1.42 5.61
CA GLY A 13 13.59 0.05 5.61
C GLY A 13 14.89 0.70 6.04
N ASP A 14 15.74 -0.01 6.79
CA ASP A 14 17.07 0.45 7.19
C ASP A 14 18.12 0.28 6.08
N ARG A 15 17.92 -0.69 5.18
CA ARG A 15 18.88 -1.05 4.11
C ARG A 15 18.49 -0.52 2.74
N ILE A 16 17.20 -0.33 2.50
CA ILE A 16 16.63 0.06 1.21
C ILE A 16 15.83 1.35 1.41
N SER A 17 15.83 2.22 0.39
CA SER A 17 15.01 3.43 0.41
C SER A 17 13.54 3.12 0.74
N LYS A 18 13.05 3.69 1.85
CA LYS A 18 11.68 3.53 2.35
C LYS A 18 10.62 3.85 1.29
N ILE A 19 10.85 4.91 0.51
CA ILE A 19 9.99 5.31 -0.62
C ILE A 19 9.89 4.20 -1.67
N LYS A 20 11.00 3.53 -2.01
CA LYS A 20 10.99 2.42 -2.99
C LYS A 20 10.18 1.23 -2.49
N ILE A 21 10.31 0.90 -1.20
CA ILE A 21 9.55 -0.22 -0.62
C ILE A 21 8.06 0.10 -0.63
N ILE A 22 7.66 1.30 -0.22
CA ILE A 22 6.26 1.74 -0.26
C ILE A 22 5.72 1.70 -1.70
N PHE A 23 6.47 2.22 -2.66
CA PHE A 23 6.09 2.18 -4.07
C PHE A 23 5.87 0.75 -4.57
N LEU A 24 6.84 -0.15 -4.32
CA LEU A 24 6.77 -1.54 -4.78
C LEU A 24 5.60 -2.29 -4.12
N SER A 25 5.38 -2.09 -2.82
CA SER A 25 4.26 -2.68 -2.10
C SER A 25 2.91 -2.19 -2.62
N LEU A 26 2.75 -0.88 -2.87
CA LEU A 26 1.51 -0.33 -3.42
C LEU A 26 1.25 -0.80 -4.86
N ALA A 27 2.30 -0.84 -5.69
CA ALA A 27 2.21 -1.38 -7.05
C ALA A 27 1.83 -2.86 -7.02
N ALA A 28 2.45 -3.65 -6.15
CA ALA A 28 2.12 -5.07 -5.96
C ALA A 28 0.66 -5.24 -5.51
N ILE A 29 0.19 -4.46 -4.53
CA ILE A 29 -1.22 -4.49 -4.09
C ILE A 29 -2.16 -4.19 -5.25
N SER A 30 -1.89 -3.14 -6.03
CA SER A 30 -2.73 -2.78 -7.18
C SER A 30 -2.78 -3.90 -8.22
N ILE A 31 -1.62 -4.43 -8.61
CA ILE A 31 -1.53 -5.54 -9.58
C ILE A 31 -2.27 -6.77 -9.06
N LEU A 32 -2.07 -7.13 -7.79
CA LEU A 32 -2.75 -8.26 -7.17
C LEU A 32 -4.27 -8.02 -7.19
N LEU A 33 -4.77 -6.88 -6.72
CA LEU A 33 -6.21 -6.59 -6.73
C LEU A 33 -6.82 -6.63 -8.14
N PHE A 34 -6.10 -6.16 -9.16
CA PHE A 34 -6.54 -6.32 -10.56
C PHE A 34 -6.51 -7.77 -11.02
N LEU A 35 -5.50 -8.56 -10.64
CA LEU A 35 -5.42 -9.99 -10.92
C LEU A 35 -6.60 -10.74 -10.28
N PHE A 36 -6.97 -10.36 -9.05
CA PHE A 36 -8.13 -10.89 -8.35
C PHE A 36 -9.43 -10.59 -9.09
N TYR A 37 -9.58 -9.33 -9.52
CA TYR A 37 -10.74 -8.85 -10.27
C TYR A 37 -10.90 -9.50 -11.65
N LEU A 38 -9.79 -9.70 -12.38
CA LEU A 38 -9.81 -10.21 -13.76
C LEU A 38 -9.85 -11.74 -13.86
N ILE A 39 -9.10 -12.43 -12.98
CA ILE A 39 -8.83 -13.86 -13.13
C ILE A 39 -9.46 -14.67 -12.00
N LEU A 40 -9.16 -14.30 -10.75
CA LEU A 40 -9.49 -15.15 -9.61
C LEU A 40 -10.99 -15.18 -9.33
N MET A 41 -11.69 -14.04 -9.40
CA MET A 41 -13.15 -14.00 -9.19
C MET A 41 -13.94 -14.84 -10.20
N PRO A 42 -13.73 -14.70 -11.52
CA PRO A 42 -14.41 -15.55 -12.50
C PRO A 42 -14.13 -17.05 -12.31
N MET A 43 -12.90 -17.43 -11.95
CA MET A 43 -12.54 -18.83 -11.70
C MET A 43 -13.20 -19.41 -10.44
N MET A 44 -13.33 -18.61 -9.38
CA MET A 44 -14.00 -19.02 -8.13
C MET A 44 -15.50 -19.27 -8.33
N GLN A 45 -16.11 -18.60 -9.31
CA GLN A 45 -17.52 -18.79 -9.66
C GLN A 45 -17.77 -20.11 -10.41
N GLN A 46 -16.75 -20.67 -11.06
CA GLN A 46 -16.82 -21.90 -11.85
C GLN A 46 -16.30 -23.13 -11.11
N THR A 47 -15.42 -22.97 -10.11
CA THR A 47 -14.70 -24.11 -9.51
C THR A 47 -14.61 -24.01 -7.98
N ILE A 48 -15.15 -25.02 -7.28
CA ILE A 48 -15.18 -25.11 -5.80
C ILE A 48 -13.77 -25.34 -5.17
N LEU A 49 -12.76 -25.71 -5.96
CA LEU A 49 -11.45 -26.21 -5.47
C LEU A 49 -10.33 -25.17 -5.28
N ASN A 50 -10.60 -23.86 -5.36
CA ASN A 50 -9.54 -22.82 -5.37
C ASN A 50 -9.27 -22.08 -4.04
N TYR A 51 -9.74 -22.60 -2.91
CA TYR A 51 -9.55 -21.96 -1.60
C TYR A 51 -8.06 -21.79 -1.21
N GLY A 52 -7.19 -22.72 -1.59
CA GLY A 52 -5.75 -22.61 -1.31
C GLY A 52 -5.11 -21.41 -2.00
N ALA A 53 -5.42 -21.22 -3.29
CA ALA A 53 -4.94 -20.07 -4.05
C ALA A 53 -5.45 -18.75 -3.46
N LEU A 54 -6.71 -18.71 -3.00
CA LEU A 54 -7.28 -17.55 -2.31
C LEU A 54 -6.54 -17.21 -1.02
N VAL A 55 -6.21 -18.22 -0.20
CA VAL A 55 -5.47 -18.00 1.06
C VAL A 55 -4.06 -17.46 0.78
N VAL A 56 -3.33 -18.07 -0.16
CA VAL A 56 -2.00 -17.59 -0.56
C VAL A 56 -2.09 -16.14 -1.03
N PHE A 57 -3.08 -15.84 -1.86
CA PHE A 57 -3.30 -14.52 -2.40
C PHE A 57 -3.58 -13.47 -1.32
N LEU A 58 -4.46 -13.79 -0.35
CA LEU A 58 -4.74 -12.94 0.81
C LEU A 58 -3.51 -12.74 1.70
N VAL A 59 -2.68 -13.77 1.86
CA VAL A 59 -1.42 -13.68 2.61
C VAL A 59 -0.45 -12.71 1.94
N VAL A 60 -0.30 -12.77 0.61
CA VAL A 60 0.59 -11.87 -0.13
C VAL A 60 0.09 -10.43 -0.07
N ILE A 61 -1.21 -10.17 -0.30
CA ILE A 61 -1.78 -8.83 -0.14
C ILE A 61 -1.57 -8.32 1.30
N GLY A 62 -1.90 -9.14 2.28
CA GLY A 62 -1.72 -8.80 3.69
C GLY A 62 -0.26 -8.46 4.00
N PHE A 63 0.69 -9.20 3.46
CA PHE A 63 2.12 -8.93 3.63
C PHE A 63 2.50 -7.56 3.06
N CYS A 64 2.07 -7.24 1.84
CA CYS A 64 2.31 -5.95 1.22
C CYS A 64 1.67 -4.78 2.00
N ILE A 65 0.52 -4.99 2.65
CA ILE A 65 -0.12 -3.98 3.49
C ILE A 65 0.63 -3.82 4.81
N PHE A 66 0.97 -4.91 5.49
CA PHE A 66 1.58 -4.83 6.81
C PHE A 66 3.04 -4.36 6.77
N ILE A 67 3.73 -4.50 5.64
CA ILE A 67 5.10 -3.98 5.48
C ILE A 67 5.12 -2.45 5.30
N THR A 68 4.08 -1.85 4.70
CA THR A 68 4.05 -0.39 4.46
C THR A 68 3.85 0.40 5.74
N PHE A 69 3.17 -0.16 6.74
CA PHE A 69 2.90 0.50 8.01
C PHE A 69 4.18 0.98 8.75
N PRO A 70 5.11 0.11 9.17
CA PRO A 70 6.31 0.55 9.89
C PRO A 70 7.22 1.44 9.03
N ILE A 71 7.27 1.19 7.73
CA ILE A 71 8.08 1.97 6.78
C ILE A 71 7.52 3.37 6.58
N GLY A 72 6.19 3.52 6.52
CA GLY A 72 5.51 4.80 6.41
C GLY A 72 5.74 5.66 7.65
N MET A 73 5.65 5.06 8.84
CA MET A 73 5.95 5.74 10.10
C MET A 73 7.41 6.20 10.15
N ALA A 74 8.35 5.32 9.80
CA ALA A 74 9.76 5.66 9.77
C ALA A 74 10.07 6.77 8.74
N LEU A 75 9.47 6.71 7.54
CA LEU A 75 9.63 7.74 6.52
C LEU A 75 9.06 9.09 6.98
N SER A 76 7.91 9.08 7.66
CA SER A 76 7.30 10.32 8.19
C SER A 76 8.18 10.98 9.26
N ALA A 77 8.87 10.17 10.07
CA ALA A 77 9.83 10.67 11.05
C ALA A 77 11.09 11.24 10.37
N GLU A 78 11.61 10.59 9.32
CA GLU A 78 12.77 11.08 8.56
C GLU A 78 12.50 12.40 7.81
N LEU A 79 11.28 12.60 7.32
CA LEU A 79 10.90 13.82 6.60
C LEU A 79 10.63 15.01 7.53
N ALA A 80 10.46 14.77 8.83
CA ALA A 80 10.20 15.80 9.82
C ALA A 80 11.48 16.16 10.59
N SER A 81 11.59 17.42 11.02
CA SER A 81 12.75 17.91 11.78
C SER A 81 12.41 18.14 13.25
N GLY A 82 13.33 17.69 14.13
CA GLY A 82 13.33 17.99 15.56
C GLY A 82 12.01 17.64 16.25
N GLU A 83 11.42 18.62 16.93
CA GLU A 83 10.22 18.45 17.78
C GLU A 83 8.95 18.08 16.98
N ARG A 84 8.95 18.27 15.65
CA ARG A 84 7.77 18.02 14.80
C ARG A 84 7.58 16.56 14.41
N VAL A 85 8.56 15.68 14.70
CA VAL A 85 8.51 14.25 14.35
C VAL A 85 7.23 13.59 14.88
N GLY A 86 6.89 13.80 16.15
CA GLY A 86 5.68 13.22 16.74
C GLY A 86 4.39 13.68 16.05
N SER A 87 4.33 14.95 15.63
CA SER A 87 3.18 15.48 14.88
C SER A 87 3.08 14.92 13.47
N ALA A 88 4.22 14.74 12.78
CA ALA A 88 4.24 14.17 11.43
C ALA A 88 3.80 12.70 11.43
N VAL A 89 4.34 11.91 12.37
CA VAL A 89 3.96 10.51 12.59
C VAL A 89 2.47 10.42 12.98
N GLY A 90 2.03 11.28 13.90
CA GLY A 90 0.63 11.36 14.33
C GLY A 90 -0.32 11.74 13.19
N ALA A 91 0.09 12.64 12.29
CA ALA A 91 -0.71 13.03 11.13
C ALA A 91 -0.85 11.89 10.11
N VAL A 92 0.21 11.11 9.87
CA VAL A 92 0.15 9.94 8.99
C VAL A 92 -0.79 8.89 9.57
N PHE A 93 -0.62 8.54 10.85
CA PHE A 93 -1.44 7.54 11.51
C PHE A 93 -2.91 7.98 11.66
N GLY A 94 -3.14 9.22 12.10
CA GLY A 94 -4.48 9.79 12.23
C GLY A 94 -5.18 9.91 10.87
N GLY A 95 -4.45 10.33 9.84
CA GLY A 95 -4.95 10.37 8.47
C GLY A 95 -5.35 8.99 7.96
N GLU A 96 -4.56 7.96 8.24
CA GLU A 96 -4.90 6.56 7.92
C GLU A 96 -6.20 6.11 8.58
N MET A 97 -6.40 6.44 9.86
CA MET A 97 -7.62 6.11 10.61
C MET A 97 -8.85 6.80 10.01
N ILE A 98 -8.76 8.10 9.70
CA ILE A 98 -9.87 8.85 9.08
C ILE A 98 -10.21 8.28 7.71
N ILE A 99 -9.20 8.04 6.87
CA ILE A 99 -9.42 7.49 5.54
C ILE A 99 -10.05 6.09 5.65
N SER A 100 -9.58 5.26 6.58
CA SER A 100 -10.15 3.91 6.80
C SER A 100 -11.61 3.98 7.26
N ALA A 101 -11.93 4.89 8.18
CA ALA A 101 -13.29 5.10 8.68
C ALA A 101 -14.26 5.52 7.57
N LEU A 102 -13.80 6.24 6.54
CA LEU A 102 -14.61 6.60 5.37
C LEU A 102 -14.62 5.51 4.29
N THR A 103 -13.49 4.83 4.09
CA THR A 103 -13.32 3.84 3.04
C THR A 103 -14.14 2.58 3.32
N ILE A 104 -14.22 2.13 4.58
CA ILE A 104 -14.95 0.90 4.92
C ILE A 104 -16.46 1.03 4.61
N PRO A 105 -17.19 2.06 5.06
CA PRO A 105 -18.60 2.24 4.70
C PRO A 105 -18.80 2.46 3.20
N GLY A 106 -17.94 3.28 2.57
CA GLY A 106 -18.04 3.55 1.13
C GLY A 106 -17.84 2.29 0.29
N LEU A 107 -16.85 1.46 0.65
CA LEU A 107 -16.61 0.18 0.01
C LEU A 107 -17.77 -0.79 0.26
N GLY A 108 -18.32 -0.84 1.48
CA GLY A 108 -19.49 -1.64 1.82
C GLY A 108 -20.69 -1.30 0.92
N TYR A 109 -21.02 -0.01 0.81
CA TYR A 109 -22.08 0.47 -0.08
C TYR A 109 -21.86 0.07 -1.55
N ILE A 110 -20.63 0.20 -2.06
CA ILE A 110 -20.28 -0.21 -3.44
C ILE A 110 -20.47 -1.71 -3.63
N ILE A 111 -20.04 -2.52 -2.65
CA ILE A 111 -20.17 -3.98 -2.72
C ILE A 111 -21.64 -4.39 -2.66
N ASP A 112 -22.43 -3.79 -1.79
CA ASP A 112 -23.85 -4.09 -1.65
C ASP A 112 -24.65 -3.72 -2.92
N THR A 113 -24.26 -2.63 -3.60
CA THR A 113 -24.98 -2.12 -4.78
C THR A 113 -24.50 -2.72 -6.10
N TYR A 114 -23.18 -2.89 -6.28
CA TYR A 114 -22.54 -3.25 -7.55
C TYR A 114 -21.78 -4.59 -7.47
N GLY A 115 -21.83 -5.27 -6.35
CA GLY A 115 -21.17 -6.55 -6.09
C GLY A 115 -19.69 -6.44 -5.76
N PHE A 116 -19.14 -7.55 -5.25
CA PHE A 116 -17.74 -7.66 -4.88
C PHE A 116 -16.78 -7.29 -6.01
N ARG A 117 -17.09 -7.69 -7.25
CA ARG A 117 -16.24 -7.44 -8.42
C ARG A 117 -15.92 -5.97 -8.56
N THR A 118 -16.93 -5.11 -8.48
CA THR A 118 -16.77 -3.66 -8.60
C THR A 118 -16.00 -3.08 -7.41
N GLY A 119 -16.27 -3.57 -6.19
CA GLY A 119 -15.56 -3.14 -4.98
C GLY A 119 -14.05 -3.40 -5.01
N PHE A 120 -13.64 -4.61 -5.43
CA PHE A 120 -12.21 -4.94 -5.55
C PHE A 120 -11.54 -4.18 -6.71
N GLY A 121 -12.26 -3.94 -7.81
CA GLY A 121 -11.77 -3.07 -8.89
C GLY A 121 -11.51 -1.64 -8.41
N PHE A 122 -12.43 -1.07 -7.63
CA PHE A 122 -12.29 0.25 -7.02
C PHE A 122 -11.08 0.33 -6.09
N LEU A 123 -10.88 -0.66 -5.22
CA LEU A 123 -9.68 -0.74 -4.37
C LEU A 123 -8.39 -0.84 -5.19
N GLY A 124 -8.39 -1.64 -6.26
CA GLY A 124 -7.25 -1.76 -7.18
C GLY A 124 -6.87 -0.42 -7.83
N MET A 125 -7.87 0.37 -8.22
CA MET A 125 -7.67 1.73 -8.75
C MET A 125 -7.10 2.68 -7.70
N LEU A 126 -7.62 2.67 -6.46
CA LEU A 126 -7.09 3.51 -5.37
C LEU A 126 -5.64 3.16 -5.03
N ALA A 127 -5.33 1.86 -4.94
CA ALA A 127 -3.97 1.38 -4.73
C ALA A 127 -3.04 1.80 -5.88
N GLY A 128 -3.51 1.71 -7.12
CA GLY A 128 -2.77 2.14 -8.31
C GLY A 128 -2.51 3.65 -8.32
N ALA A 129 -3.52 4.47 -8.02
CA ALA A 129 -3.37 5.92 -7.91
C ALA A 129 -2.34 6.29 -6.84
N ARG A 130 -2.38 5.63 -5.67
CA ARG A 130 -1.37 5.81 -4.62
C ARG A 130 0.02 5.40 -5.10
N ALA A 131 0.16 4.25 -5.78
CA ALA A 131 1.43 3.81 -6.35
C ALA A 131 2.00 4.83 -7.33
N ILE A 132 1.17 5.42 -8.21
CA ILE A 132 1.59 6.46 -9.15
C ILE A 132 2.10 7.70 -8.40
N VAL A 133 1.34 8.19 -7.41
CA VAL A 133 1.75 9.36 -6.60
C VAL A 133 3.09 9.10 -5.91
N THR A 134 3.26 7.93 -5.27
CA THR A 134 4.53 7.56 -4.64
C THR A 134 5.67 7.41 -5.65
N GLY A 135 5.39 6.87 -6.84
CA GLY A 135 6.38 6.72 -7.92
C GLY A 135 6.85 8.06 -8.46
N LEU A 136 5.93 9.01 -8.69
CA LEU A 136 6.25 10.38 -9.09
C LEU A 136 7.11 11.08 -8.04
N TYR A 137 6.76 10.92 -6.76
CA TYR A 137 7.56 11.43 -5.65
C TYR A 137 8.97 10.82 -5.62
N HIS A 138 9.09 9.51 -5.86
CA HIS A 138 10.39 8.84 -5.93
C HIS A 138 11.29 9.40 -7.04
N ILE A 139 10.73 9.60 -8.24
CA ILE A 139 11.46 10.17 -9.39
C ILE A 139 11.88 11.61 -9.10
N GLY A 140 10.98 12.42 -8.52
CA GLY A 140 11.27 13.80 -8.13
C GLY A 140 12.38 13.91 -7.09
N SER A 141 12.33 13.08 -6.04
CA SER A 141 13.37 13.04 -4.99
C SER A 141 14.75 12.66 -5.56
N LYS A 142 14.80 11.67 -6.46
CA LYS A 142 16.07 11.26 -7.11
C LYS A 142 16.65 12.39 -7.98
N ARG A 143 15.80 13.14 -8.68
CA ARG A 143 16.21 14.28 -9.52
C ARG A 143 16.79 15.43 -8.69
N ASN A 144 16.19 15.75 -7.54
CA ASN A 144 16.66 16.84 -6.67
C ASN A 144 18.00 16.51 -6.00
N ASN A 145 18.20 15.26 -5.57
CA ASN A 145 19.51 14.81 -5.06
C ASN A 145 20.61 14.91 -6.13
N LEU A 146 20.31 14.53 -7.38
CA LEU A 146 21.28 14.63 -8.47
C LEU A 146 21.66 16.08 -8.82
N LYS A 147 20.74 17.04 -8.65
CA LYS A 147 21.05 18.47 -8.83
C LYS A 147 21.94 19.01 -7.71
N SER A 148 21.60 18.70 -6.45
CA SER A 148 22.38 19.09 -5.28
C SER A 148 23.82 18.55 -5.32
N VAL A 149 24.01 17.28 -5.71
CA VAL A 149 25.35 16.68 -5.85
C VAL A 149 26.14 17.30 -7.01
N LYS A 150 25.47 17.82 -8.03
CA LYS A 150 26.09 18.47 -9.19
C LYS A 150 26.29 19.98 -9.02
N GLY A 151 25.93 20.57 -7.87
CA GLY A 151 26.09 22.00 -7.62
C GLY A 151 25.30 22.91 -8.58
N LEU A 152 24.18 22.41 -9.12
CA LEU A 152 23.22 23.13 -9.97
C LEU A 152 21.96 23.48 -9.18
#